data_AF-A0A1G2SN29-F1
#
_entry.id   AF-A0A1G2SN29-F1
#
_cell.length_a   1.000
_cell.length_b   1.000
_cell.length_c   1.000
_cell.angle_alpha   90.00
_cell.angle_beta   90.00
_cell.angle_gamma   90.00
#
_symmetry.space_group_name_H-M   'P 1'
#
loop_
_entity.id
_entity.type
_entity.pdbx_description
1 polymer ?
#
loop_
_entity_poly.entity_id
_entity_poly.type
_entity_poly.pdbx_seq_one_letter_code
_entity_poly.pdbx_strand_id
1 'polypeptide(L)'
;MEKTNRNKKELSPTKGISGGVVHTLPDDLRKALVSDPKALSAWESLTPLARNEWICWTTSVKKAETRKEHVERVVGELKEGIRRPCCWIGCIHRTDKAVSPSVQGILAGRAKTKR
;
A
#
# COMPACT_ATOMS: atom_id res chain seq x y z
N MET A 1 -14.65 -39.63 13.66
CA MET A 1 -14.67 -38.86 12.40
C MET A 1 -15.30 -37.49 12.64
N GLU A 2 -14.45 -36.47 12.52
CA GLU A 2 -14.65 -35.06 12.17
C GLU A 2 -16.07 -34.50 12.00
N LYS A 3 -16.41 -33.49 12.82
CA LYS A 3 -17.28 -32.37 12.44
C LYS A 3 -16.79 -31.08 13.11
N THR A 4 -15.69 -30.52 12.62
CA THR A 4 -15.32 -29.14 12.98
C THR A 4 -16.19 -28.17 12.19
N ASN A 5 -17.15 -27.58 12.90
CA ASN A 5 -18.05 -26.55 12.40
C ASN A 5 -17.24 -25.25 12.22
N ARG A 6 -16.50 -25.14 11.12
CA ARG A 6 -15.89 -23.86 10.70
C ARG A 6 -17.00 -23.00 10.12
N ASN A 7 -17.52 -22.13 10.97
CA ASN A 7 -18.46 -21.06 10.62
C ASN A 7 -17.82 -20.20 9.52
N LYS A 8 -18.11 -20.58 8.26
CA LYS A 8 -17.69 -19.88 7.06
C LYS A 8 -18.51 -18.60 7.01
N LYS A 9 -18.00 -17.53 7.62
CA LYS A 9 -18.61 -16.21 7.56
C LYS A 9 -18.51 -15.76 6.09
N GLU A 10 -19.59 -15.99 5.36
CA GLU A 10 -19.87 -15.38 4.06
C GLU A 10 -19.56 -13.89 4.16
N LEU A 11 -18.55 -13.44 3.42
CA LEU A 11 -18.32 -12.02 3.22
C LEU A 11 -19.16 -11.60 2.01
N SER A 12 -20.30 -11.00 2.35
CA SER A 12 -21.27 -10.30 1.50
C SER A 12 -20.62 -9.12 0.72
N PRO A 13 -21.29 -8.57 -0.30
CA PRO A 13 -20.67 -8.12 -1.54
C PRO A 13 -19.91 -6.79 -1.43
N THR A 14 -18.73 -6.78 -2.04
CA THR A 14 -17.97 -5.63 -2.59
C THR A 14 -18.16 -4.28 -1.90
N LYS A 15 -17.87 -4.18 -0.59
CA LYS A 15 -17.43 -2.90 -0.06
C LYS A 15 -16.02 -2.67 -0.59
N GLY A 16 -15.87 -1.70 -1.50
CA GLY A 16 -14.57 -1.40 -2.10
C GLY A 16 -13.53 -1.09 -1.02
N ILE A 17 -12.40 -1.80 -1.04
CA ILE A 17 -11.28 -1.54 -0.11
C ILE A 17 -10.77 -0.13 -0.32
N SER A 18 -10.59 0.60 0.77
CA SER A 18 -10.32 2.02 0.73
C SER A 18 -8.90 2.31 0.20
N GLY A 19 -8.78 3.28 -0.72
CA GLY A 19 -7.51 3.63 -1.40
C GLY A 19 -6.68 4.72 -0.71
N GLY A 20 -5.72 5.31 -1.42
CA GLY A 20 -4.99 6.51 -0.97
C GLY A 20 -5.65 7.81 -1.41
N VAL A 21 -5.06 8.95 -1.03
CA VAL A 21 -5.50 10.28 -1.47
C VAL A 21 -5.09 10.62 -2.91
N VAL A 22 -3.89 10.20 -3.33
CA VAL A 22 -3.35 10.41 -4.69
C VAL A 22 -3.30 9.10 -5.45
N HIS A 23 -2.95 8.01 -4.76
CA HIS A 23 -2.81 6.70 -5.37
C HIS A 23 -4.03 5.80 -5.13
N THR A 24 -4.56 5.21 -6.19
CA THR A 24 -5.56 4.16 -6.13
C THR A 24 -4.94 2.85 -5.64
N LEU A 25 -5.70 2.04 -4.89
CA LEU A 25 -5.24 0.74 -4.41
C LEU A 25 -5.04 -0.23 -5.60
N PRO A 26 -3.81 -0.72 -5.85
CA PRO A 26 -3.54 -1.63 -6.94
C PRO A 26 -4.07 -3.04 -6.65
N ASP A 27 -4.32 -3.80 -7.72
CA ASP A 27 -5.04 -5.08 -7.66
C ASP A 27 -4.29 -6.18 -6.89
N ASP A 28 -2.97 -6.23 -7.02
CA ASP A 28 -2.10 -7.17 -6.28
C ASP A 28 -2.17 -6.93 -4.77
N LEU A 29 -2.07 -5.67 -4.34
CA LEU A 29 -2.20 -5.32 -2.92
C LEU A 29 -3.64 -5.57 -2.42
N ARG A 30 -4.65 -5.27 -3.23
CA ARG A 30 -6.06 -5.57 -2.92
C ARG A 30 -6.26 -7.05 -2.65
N LYS A 31 -5.77 -7.92 -3.55
CA LYS A 31 -5.88 -9.38 -3.40
C LYS A 31 -5.19 -9.88 -2.13
N ALA A 32 -4.00 -9.36 -1.83
CA ALA A 32 -3.25 -9.72 -0.63
C ALA A 32 -3.99 -9.33 0.65
N LEU A 33 -4.57 -8.11 0.70
CA LEU A 33 -5.38 -7.65 1.84
C LEU A 33 -6.65 -8.47 2.03
N VAL A 34 -7.40 -8.78 0.95
CA VAL A 34 -8.61 -9.61 1.06
C VAL A 34 -8.31 -11.01 1.60
N SER A 35 -7.11 -11.52 1.31
CA SER A 35 -6.69 -12.86 1.75
C SER A 35 -6.33 -12.93 3.25
N ASP A 36 -6.08 -11.78 3.91
CA ASP A 36 -5.75 -11.72 5.34
C ASP A 36 -6.67 -10.72 6.08
N PRO A 37 -7.72 -11.20 6.78
CA PRO A 37 -8.69 -10.32 7.45
C PRO A 37 -8.09 -9.40 8.51
N LYS A 38 -6.98 -9.81 9.15
CA LYS A 38 -6.31 -8.99 10.17
C LYS A 38 -5.61 -7.81 9.50
N ALA A 39 -4.89 -8.06 8.41
CA ALA A 39 -4.26 -7.01 7.62
C ALA A 39 -5.29 -6.07 6.99
N LEU A 40 -6.42 -6.59 6.50
CA LEU A 40 -7.50 -5.77 5.95
C LEU A 40 -8.12 -4.83 7.00
N SER A 41 -8.39 -5.33 8.21
CA SER A 41 -8.89 -4.50 9.31
C SER A 41 -7.88 -3.41 9.71
N ALA A 42 -6.60 -3.78 9.78
CA ALA A 42 -5.52 -2.81 10.01
C ALA A 42 -5.46 -1.76 8.90
N TRP A 43 -5.60 -2.16 7.63
CA TRP A 43 -5.64 -1.26 6.47
C TRP A 43 -6.78 -0.26 6.52
N GLU A 44 -8.00 -0.72 6.81
CA GLU A 44 -9.19 0.15 6.86
C GLU A 44 -9.13 1.13 8.04
N SER A 45 -8.43 0.79 9.12
CA SER A 45 -8.19 1.69 10.24
C SER A 45 -7.02 2.68 10.01
N LEU A 46 -6.36 2.64 8.84
CA LEU A 46 -5.37 3.64 8.47
C LEU A 46 -6.04 4.92 7.96
N THR A 47 -5.40 6.06 8.26
CA THR A 47 -5.79 7.33 7.64
C THR A 47 -5.61 7.25 6.11
N PRO A 48 -6.38 8.02 5.32
CA PRO A 48 -6.22 8.05 3.86
C PRO A 48 -4.77 8.35 3.43
N LEU A 49 -4.05 9.16 4.21
CA LEU A 49 -2.66 9.47 3.96
C LEU A 49 -1.72 8.29 4.22
N ALA A 50 -1.93 7.53 5.29
CA ALA A 50 -1.13 6.33 5.57
C ALA A 50 -1.31 5.26 4.48
N ARG A 51 -2.56 5.05 4.02
CA ARG A 51 -2.84 4.18 2.86
C ARG A 51 -2.12 4.65 1.60
N ASN A 52 -2.15 5.96 1.35
CA ASN A 52 -1.47 6.55 0.20
C ASN A 52 0.04 6.29 0.21
N GLU A 53 0.68 6.36 1.37
CA GLU A 53 2.11 6.10 1.47
C GLU A 53 2.48 4.65 1.26
N TRP A 54 1.71 3.71 1.82
CA TRP A 54 1.87 2.29 1.54
C TRP A 54 1.75 2.00 0.04
N ILE A 55 0.72 2.53 -0.62
CA ILE A 55 0.54 2.34 -2.06
C ILE A 55 1.71 2.95 -2.84
N CYS A 56 2.11 4.18 -2.52
CA CYS A 56 3.22 4.85 -3.19
C CYS A 56 4.53 4.08 -3.03
N TRP A 57 4.80 3.56 -1.83
CA TRP A 57 5.98 2.77 -1.53
C TRP A 57 5.99 1.44 -2.29
N THR A 58 4.88 0.70 -2.27
CA THR A 58 4.74 -0.58 -3.00
C THR A 58 4.86 -0.40 -4.51
N THR A 59 4.32 0.69 -5.07
CA THR A 59 4.34 0.95 -6.52
C THR A 59 5.61 1.66 -7.02
N SER A 60 6.46 2.13 -6.11
CA SER A 60 7.68 2.87 -6.48
C SER A 60 8.76 2.02 -7.16
N VAL A 61 8.73 0.70 -6.92
CA VAL A 61 9.71 -0.23 -7.46
C VAL A 61 9.37 -0.64 -8.89
N LYS A 62 10.38 -0.68 -9.76
CA LYS A 62 10.21 -1.03 -11.19
C LYS A 62 10.17 -2.55 -11.44
N LYS A 63 10.80 -3.34 -10.56
CA LYS A 63 10.89 -4.80 -10.70
C LYS A 63 9.63 -5.45 -10.11
N ALA A 64 9.00 -6.33 -10.89
CA ALA A 64 7.79 -7.02 -10.47
C ALA A 64 8.02 -7.98 -9.28
N GLU A 65 9.19 -8.61 -9.20
CA GLU A 65 9.58 -9.47 -8.07
C GLU A 65 9.62 -8.66 -6.76
N THR A 66 10.37 -7.56 -6.73
CA THR A 66 10.43 -6.66 -5.57
C THR A 66 9.07 -6.07 -5.21
N ARG A 67 8.20 -5.83 -6.20
CA ARG A 67 6.82 -5.41 -5.93
C ARG A 67 6.04 -6.48 -5.16
N LYS A 68 6.21 -7.76 -5.48
CA LYS A 68 5.58 -8.86 -4.74
C LYS A 68 6.10 -8.91 -3.29
N GLU A 69 7.42 -8.83 -3.11
CA GLU A 69 8.04 -8.79 -1.77
C GLU A 69 7.51 -7.61 -0.95
N HIS A 70 7.35 -6.43 -1.57
CA HIS A 70 6.76 -5.27 -0.92
C HIS A 70 5.30 -5.50 -0.52
N VAL A 71 4.49 -6.13 -1.37
CA VAL A 71 3.09 -6.47 -1.05
C VAL A 71 3.03 -7.40 0.16
N GLU A 72 3.85 -8.45 0.19
CA GLU A 72 3.92 -9.39 1.32
C GLU A 72 4.34 -8.68 2.61
N ARG A 73 5.34 -7.79 2.50
CA ARG A 73 5.79 -6.97 3.62
C ARG A 73 4.71 -6.04 4.15
N VAL A 74 3.92 -5.40 3.29
CA VAL A 74 2.78 -4.57 3.74
C VAL A 74 1.82 -5.41 4.59
N VAL A 75 1.45 -6.60 4.13
CA VAL A 75 0.54 -7.49 4.88
C VAL A 75 1.15 -7.89 6.23
N GLY A 76 2.43 -8.26 6.26
CA GLY A 76 3.16 -8.60 7.49
C GLY A 76 3.18 -7.44 8.49
N GLU A 77 3.67 -6.27 8.06
CA GLU A 77 3.84 -5.09 8.92
C GLU A 77 2.50 -4.56 9.44
N LEU A 78 1.43 -4.59 8.63
CA LEU A 78 0.08 -4.23 9.10
C LEU A 78 -0.41 -5.14 10.24
N LYS A 79 -0.09 -6.43 10.19
CA LYS A 79 -0.46 -7.40 11.24
C LYS A 79 0.32 -7.19 12.52
N GLU A 80 1.52 -6.64 12.41
CA GLU A 80 2.36 -6.21 13.53
C GLU A 80 1.97 -4.82 14.07
N GLY A 81 0.99 -4.16 13.45
CA GLY A 81 0.46 -2.87 13.89
C GLY A 81 1.25 -1.67 13.35
N ILE A 82 2.19 -1.90 12.43
CA ILE A 82 2.93 -0.83 11.78
C ILE A 82 1.99 -0.08 10.83
N ARG A 83 1.91 1.24 11.01
CA ARG A 83 0.92 2.07 10.31
C ARG A 83 1.48 2.81 9.10
N ARG A 84 2.81 2.81 8.92
CA ARG A 84 3.53 3.57 7.88
C ARG A 84 4.77 2.77 7.45
N PRO A 85 5.16 2.78 6.16
CA PRO A 85 6.39 2.13 5.72
C PRO A 85 7.62 2.78 6.37
N CYS A 86 8.55 1.97 6.89
CA CYS A 86 9.79 2.51 7.45
C CYS A 86 10.74 3.02 6.34
N CYS A 87 11.55 4.03 6.66
CA CYS A 87 12.54 4.64 5.75
C CYS A 87 11.97 5.22 4.44
N TRP A 88 10.68 5.57 4.42
CA TRP A 88 10.04 6.23 3.27
C TRP A 88 9.94 7.74 3.49
N ILE A 89 10.42 8.54 2.53
CA ILE A 89 10.41 10.02 2.59
C ILE A 89 9.00 10.64 2.50
N GLY A 90 7.97 9.80 2.35
CA GLY A 90 6.61 10.21 2.07
C GLY A 90 6.30 10.22 0.57
N CYS A 91 5.02 10.41 0.24
CA CYS A 91 4.58 10.44 -1.16
C CYS A 91 4.95 11.76 -1.83
N ILE A 92 5.89 11.72 -2.78
CA ILE A 92 6.32 12.88 -3.58
C ILE A 92 5.28 13.38 -4.58
N HIS A 93 4.19 12.63 -4.80
CA HIS A 93 3.11 12.97 -5.72
C HIS A 93 2.00 13.81 -5.06
N ARG A 94 2.12 14.10 -3.76
CA ARG A 94 1.19 14.96 -3.03
C ARG A 94 1.31 16.40 -3.48
N THR A 95 0.17 17.05 -3.71
CA THR A 95 0.08 18.46 -4.13
C THR A 95 -0.20 19.42 -2.98
N ASP A 96 -0.57 18.91 -1.79
CA ASP A 96 -0.84 19.73 -0.61
C ASP A 96 0.43 20.33 0.03
N LYS A 97 1.62 19.84 -0.35
CA LYS A 97 2.91 20.35 0.09
C LYS A 97 3.78 20.68 -1.12
N ALA A 98 4.36 21.88 -1.13
CA ALA A 98 5.36 22.23 -2.13
C ALA A 98 6.57 21.29 -2.03
N VAL A 99 6.99 20.74 -3.17
CA VAL A 99 8.21 19.94 -3.26
C VAL A 99 9.41 20.84 -2.98
N SER A 100 10.31 20.42 -2.10
CA SER A 100 11.51 21.18 -1.78
C SER A 100 12.38 21.41 -3.03
N PRO A 101 13.05 22.58 -3.17
CA PRO A 101 13.92 22.88 -4.31
C PRO A 101 14.96 21.78 -4.59
N SER A 102 15.53 21.17 -3.54
CA SER A 102 16.52 20.09 -3.69
C SER A 102 15.91 18.83 -4.31
N VAL A 103 14.68 18.48 -3.90
CA VAL A 103 13.96 17.33 -4.48
C VAL A 103 13.56 17.63 -5.92
N GLN A 104 13.13 18.85 -6.21
CA GLN A 104 12.78 19.29 -7.56
C GLN A 104 13.96 19.16 -8.53
N GLY A 105 15.17 19.53 -8.09
CA GLY A 105 16.40 19.36 -8.87
C GLY A 105 16.69 17.88 -9.21
N ILE A 106 16.56 16.98 -8.24
CA ILE A 106 16.78 15.53 -8.44
C ILE A 106 15.75 14.95 -9.43
N LEU A 107 14.47 15.32 -9.29
CA LEU A 107 13.41 14.86 -10.19
C LEU A 107 13.63 15.33 -11.63
N ALA A 108 14.02 16.60 -11.82
CA ALA A 108 14.37 17.14 -13.13
C ALA A 108 15.57 16.43 -13.77
N GLY A 109 16.54 15.98 -12.97
CA GLY A 109 17.68 15.19 -13.44
C GLY A 109 17.29 13.80 -13.93
N ARG A 110 16.43 13.08 -13.20
CA ARG A 110 15.97 11.72 -13.55
C ARG A 110 15.20 11.66 -14.87
N ALA A 111 14.46 12.71 -15.22
CA ALA A 111 13.74 12.77 -16.50
C ALA A 111 14.69 12.79 -17.71
N LYS A 112 15.91 13.33 -17.56
CA LYS A 112 16.89 13.45 -18.64
C LYS A 112 17.66 12.17 -18.93
N THR A 113 17.71 11.22 -17.98
CA THR A 113 18.41 9.93 -18.11
C THR A 113 17.59 8.87 -18.87
N LYS A 114 16.38 9.20 -19.34
CA LYS A 114 15.53 8.31 -20.15
C LYS A 114 15.84 8.42 -21.65
N ARG A 115 17.12 8.55 -22.02
CA ARG A 115 17.62 8.52 -23.40
C ARG A 115 18.26 7.18 -23.70
#